data_AF-A0A7X9QA87-F1
#
_entry.id   AF-A0A7X9QA87-F1
#
_cell.length_a   1.000
_cell.length_b   1.000
_cell.length_c   1.000
_cell.angle_alpha   90.00
_cell.angle_beta   90.00
_cell.angle_gamma   90.00
#
_symmetry.space_group_name_H-M   'P 1'
#
loop_
_entity.id
_entity.type
_entity.pdbx_description
1 polymer ?
#
loop_
_entity_poly.entity_id
_entity_poly.type
_entity_poly.pdbx_seq_one_letter_code
_entity_poly.pdbx_strand_id
1 'polypeptide(L)' 'MKYSILDYSKEKRKVTFQVGVKQLAINLLRKFDDIEGLRETEEGFSAMLSYQQIPEVVRELGKINTSIYGIVCD' A
#
# COMPACT_ATOMS: atom_id res chain seq x y z
N MET A 1 -6.01 -20.19 19.34
CA MET A 1 -6.26 -18.99 18.50
C MET A 1 -7.22 -19.40 17.39
N LYS A 2 -8.43 -18.83 17.35
CA LYS A 2 -9.36 -19.04 16.24
C LYS A 2 -8.83 -18.25 15.04
N TYR A 3 -8.21 -18.92 14.08
CA TYR A 3 -7.96 -18.34 12.77
C TYR A 3 -9.33 -18.03 12.15
N SER A 4 -9.57 -16.76 11.82
CA SER A 4 -10.65 -16.41 10.90
C SER A 4 -10.37 -17.12 9.58
N ILE A 5 -11.39 -17.67 8.94
CA ILE A 5 -11.28 -18.35 7.63
C ILE A 5 -10.77 -17.37 6.53
N LEU A 6 -10.69 -16.07 6.83
CA LEU A 6 -10.22 -14.99 5.95
C LEU A 6 -9.01 -14.21 6.52
N ASP A 7 -8.06 -14.90 7.16
CA ASP A 7 -6.80 -14.28 7.58
C ASP A 7 -5.75 -14.35 6.46
N TYR A 8 -5.66 -13.28 5.66
CA TYR A 8 -4.69 -13.13 4.58
C TYR A 8 -3.46 -12.31 4.99
N SER A 9 -3.28 -12.02 6.29
CA SER A 9 -2.18 -11.18 6.79
C SER A 9 -0.78 -11.70 6.42
N LYS A 10 -0.65 -13.01 6.21
CA LYS A 10 0.61 -13.67 5.86
C LYS A 10 0.92 -13.69 4.36
N GLU A 11 -0.08 -13.52 3.50
CA GLU A 11 0.11 -13.56 2.05
C GLU A 11 0.30 -12.14 1.51
N LYS A 12 1.56 -11.75 1.29
CA LYS A 12 1.91 -10.46 0.67
C LYS A 12 2.04 -10.61 -0.85
N ARG A 13 1.47 -9.66 -1.59
CA ARG A 13 1.56 -9.54 -3.04
C ARG A 13 2.12 -8.19 -3.42
N LYS A 14 2.67 -8.09 -4.62
CA LYS A 14 3.12 -6.79 -5.13
C LYS A 14 1.89 -5.98 -5.51
N VAL A 15 1.72 -4.84 -4.86
CA VAL A 15 0.65 -3.89 -5.14
C VAL A 15 1.29 -2.60 -5.62
N THR A 16 0.86 -2.11 -6.77
CA THR A 16 1.30 -0.85 -7.36
C THR A 16 0.18 0.17 -7.26
N PHE A 17 0.48 1.32 -6.66
CA PHE A 17 -0.42 2.46 -6.56
C PHE A 17 0.04 3.56 -7.51
N GLN A 18 -0.87 4.04 -8.34
CA GLN A 18 -0.69 5.25 -9.15
C GLN A 18 -1.29 6.43 -8.38
N VAL A 19 -0.47 7.44 -8.05
CA VAL A 19 -0.87 8.53 -7.14
C VAL A 19 -0.39 9.90 -7.62
N GLY A 20 -1.17 10.94 -7.30
CA GLY A 20 -0.85 12.32 -7.69
C GLY A 20 0.41 12.90 -7.03
N VAL A 21 0.64 12.62 -5.74
CA VAL A 21 1.76 13.20 -4.99
C VAL A 21 2.72 12.10 -4.49
N LYS A 22 3.52 11.56 -5.40
CA LYS A 22 4.39 10.39 -5.19
C LYS A 22 5.32 10.53 -3.98
N GLN A 23 6.06 11.64 -3.88
CA GLN A 23 7.05 11.82 -2.82
C GLN A 23 6.42 11.86 -1.42
N LEU A 24 5.26 12.51 -1.28
CA LEU A 24 4.53 12.54 -0.01
C LEU A 24 3.99 11.15 0.34
N ALA A 25 3.44 10.43 -0.65
CA ALA A 25 2.96 9.06 -0.46
C ALA A 25 4.08 8.11 0.00
N ILE A 26 5.24 8.15 -0.65
CA ILE A 26 6.39 7.31 -0.28
C ILE A 26 6.91 7.68 1.11
N ASN A 27 7.04 8.98 1.42
CA ASN A 27 7.49 9.44 2.74
C ASN A 27 6.52 9.06 3.87
N LEU A 28 5.21 9.03 3.57
CA LEU A 28 4.20 8.55 4.50
C LEU A 28 4.37 7.06 4.74
N LEU A 29 4.55 6.27 3.67
CA LEU A 29 4.60 4.81 3.75
C LEU A 29 5.88 4.26 4.37
N ARG A 30 6.99 5.01 4.28
CA ARG A 30 8.23 4.70 5.02
C ARG A 30 8.08 4.73 6.54
N LYS A 31 7.00 5.30 7.06
CA LYS A 31 6.70 5.32 8.50
C LYS A 31 5.97 4.07 9.00
N PHE A 32 5.59 3.16 8.10
CA PHE A 32 4.95 1.91 8.45
C PHE A 32 6.02 0.82 8.52
N ASP A 33 6.21 0.26 9.71
CA ASP A 33 7.24 -0.77 9.94
C ASP A 33 6.98 -2.07 9.16
N ASP A 34 5.71 -2.34 8.78
CA ASP A 34 5.27 -3.59 8.16
C ASP A 34 5.16 -3.56 6.62
N ILE A 35 5.52 -2.44 5.97
CA ILE A 35 5.53 -2.31 4.51
C ILE A 35 6.89 -2.72 3.96
N GLU A 36 6.92 -3.86 3.28
CA GLU A 36 8.12 -4.39 2.66
C GLU A 36 8.22 -4.02 1.18
N GLY A 37 9.45 -3.97 0.65
CA GLY A 37 9.68 -3.84 -0.78
C GLY A 37 9.18 -2.53 -1.40
N LEU A 38 9.04 -1.46 -0.61
CA LEU A 38 8.61 -0.15 -1.09
C LEU A 38 9.59 0.39 -2.14
N ARG A 39 9.12 0.55 -3.37
CA ARG A 39 9.88 1.09 -4.51
C ARG A 39 9.07 2.16 -5.23
N GLU A 40 9.75 3.24 -5.62
CA GLU A 40 9.15 4.26 -6.47
C GLU A 40 8.93 3.73 -7.89
N THR A 41 7.86 4.20 -8.54
CA THR A 41 7.57 3.96 -9.96
C THR A 41 7.36 5.30 -10.68
N GLU A 42 7.24 5.26 -12.01
CA GLU A 42 7.00 6.46 -12.81
C GLU A 42 5.74 7.22 -12.37
N GLU A 43 4.66 6.49 -12.07
CA GLU A 43 3.34 7.04 -11.75
C GLU A 43 2.96 6.94 -10.26
N GLY A 44 3.83 6.41 -9.41
CA GLY A 44 3.55 6.26 -7.98
C GLY A 44 4.57 5.41 -7.24
N PHE A 45 4.11 4.31 -6.65
CA PHE A 45 4.96 3.38 -5.90
C PHE A 45 4.44 1.95 -5.97
N SER A 46 5.30 1.00 -5.65
CA SER A 46 4.95 -0.41 -5.45
C SER A 46 5.44 -0.90 -4.09
N ALA A 47 4.71 -1.80 -3.47
CA ALA A 47 5.07 -2.42 -2.19
C ALA A 47 4.51 -3.84 -2.09
N MET A 48 5.09 -4.63 -1.18
CA MET A 48 4.59 -5.96 -0.84
C MET A 48 3.57 -5.82 0.30
N LEU A 49 2.28 -6.04 -0.02
CA LEU A 49 1.17 -5.84 0.92
C LEU A 49 0.27 -7.08 0.95
N SER A 50 -0.27 -7.38 2.12
CA SER A 50 -1.43 -8.26 2.24
C SER A 50 -2.71 -7.54 1.80
N TYR A 51 -3.75 -8.30 1.46
CA TYR A 51 -5.07 -7.74 1.12
C TYR A 51 -5.65 -6.84 2.21
N GLN A 52 -5.33 -7.12 3.49
CA GLN A 52 -5.77 -6.33 4.64
C GLN A 52 -5.03 -4.99 4.74
N GLN A 53 -3.77 -4.92 4.30
CA GLN A 53 -2.98 -3.68 4.33
C GLN A 53 -3.37 -2.70 3.21
N ILE A 54 -3.93 -3.16 2.09
CA ILE A 54 -4.36 -2.28 0.99
C ILE A 54 -5.34 -1.18 1.46
N PRO A 55 -6.46 -1.48 2.12
CA PRO A 55 -7.37 -0.42 2.60
C PRO A 55 -6.72 0.49 3.66
N GLU A 56 -5.78 -0.01 4.46
CA GLU A 56 -5.01 0.81 5.40
C GLU A 56 -4.16 1.83 4.64
N VAL A 57 -3.41 1.40 3.63
CA VAL A 57 -2.62 2.28 2.76
C VAL A 57 -3.51 3.32 2.08
N VAL A 58 -4.66 2.93 1.52
CA VAL A 58 -5.61 3.86 0.90
C VAL A 58 -6.09 4.92 1.89
N ARG A 59 -6.44 4.52 3.12
CA ARG A 59 -6.86 5.45 4.17
C ARG A 59 -5.76 6.45 4.53
N GLU A 60 -4.52 5.99 4.61
CA GLU A 60 -3.38 6.84 4.97
C GLU A 60 -3.04 7.83 3.85
N LEU A 61 -3.06 7.38 2.59
CA LEU A 61 -2.94 8.26 1.42
C LEU A 61 -4.03 9.35 1.42
N GLY A 62 -5.25 9.02 1.84
CA GLY A 62 -6.33 10.00 2.00
C GLY A 62 -5.99 11.16 2.95
N LYS A 63 -5.14 10.94 3.97
CA LYS A 63 -4.75 11.99 4.93
C LYS A 63 -3.83 13.05 4.35
N ILE A 64 -3.09 12.73 3.29
CA ILE A 64 -2.19 13.68 2.61
C ILE A 64 -2.84 14.33 1.39
N ASN A 65 -4.16 14.16 1.23
CA ASN A 65 -4.94 14.73 0.12
C ASN A 65 -4.35 14.41 -1.26
N THR A 66 -3.85 13.18 -1.46
CA THR A 66 -3.41 12.71 -2.77
C THR A 66 -4.53 11.96 -3.48
N SER A 67 -4.65 12.18 -4.79
CA SER A 67 -5.47 11.34 -5.66
C SER A 67 -4.82 9.96 -5.83
N ILE A 68 -5.65 8.92 -5.91
CA ILE A 68 -5.27 7.57 -6.31
C ILE A 68 -5.94 7.33 -7.67
N TYR A 69 -5.13 7.15 -8.72
CA TYR A 69 -5.63 6.94 -10.09
C TYR A 69 -5.85 5.46 -10.42
N GLY A 70 -5.09 4.57 -9.75
CA GLY A 70 -5.16 3.14 -9.98
C GLY A 70 -4.46 2.35 -8.88
N ILE A 71 -4.95 1.14 -8.67
CA ILE A 71 -4.36 0.13 -7.78
C ILE A 71 -4.29 -1.17 -8.60
N VAL A 72 -3.07 -1.66 -8.84
CA VAL A 72 -2.82 -2.90 -9.57
C VAL A 72 -2.21 -3.92 -8.62
N CYS A 73 -2.83 -5.10 -8.51
CA CYS A 73 -2.33 -6.22 -7.73
C CYS A 73 -1.83 -7.31 -8.67
N ASP A 74 -0.54 -7.63 -8.57
CA ASP A 74 0.09 -8.77 -9.27
C ASP A 74 -0.04 -10.06 -8.44
#